data_AF-A0A1S3JIJ8-F1
#
_entry.id   AF-A0A1S3JIJ8-F1
#
_cell.length_a   1.000
_cell.length_b   1.000
_cell.length_c   1.000
_cell.angle_alpha   90.00
_cell.angle_beta   90.00
_cell.angle_gamma   90.00
#
_symmetry.space_group_name_H-M   'P 1'
#
loop_
_entity.id
_entity.type
_entity.pdbx_description
1 polymer ?
#
loop_
_entity_poly.entity_id
_entity_poly.type
_entity_poly.pdbx_seq_one_letter_code
_entity_poly.pdbx_strand_id
1 'polypeptide(L)'
;MSIRQELRCANFGLNYFREDVFYLPQWNWPPMVFIIYRVVMALYCMVWVIYAASISPTANLKEPWWAWLTNWSYIVLTCHMVLAAAISLWHTPKRCSRNNIGIEAGGGNSKDTAQQDHTYYTNPAVSTDAAIDTTTDTTTSASLGHGASSGTNLVDTENGAKETSASIRWYMKLDWLLWTVASVCAIIVSLVIMVFAYPVLKGIPTPVDFQVHVANTILVLIDTVVAGYPVRILHVVYVHAYGCVYVVFSVIYWAVDHTNVMYPVLLDWNGPGYTFISLGVVFLIVMPLLQLIYYGIFRLKLYCLKRSPAPSGELPL
;
A
#
# COMPACT_ATOMS: atom_id res chain seq x y z
N MET A 1 -15.66 9.44 0.76
CA MET A 1 -14.75 9.95 -0.28
C MET A 1 -15.30 9.59 -1.66
N SER A 2 -15.56 10.62 -2.47
CA SER A 2 -16.03 10.51 -3.86
C SER A 2 -14.89 10.13 -4.81
N ILE A 3 -15.19 9.50 -5.96
CA ILE A 3 -14.19 9.18 -7.00
C ILE A 3 -13.45 10.44 -7.46
N ARG A 4 -14.15 11.58 -7.57
CA ARG A 4 -13.54 12.87 -7.94
C ARG A 4 -12.47 13.32 -6.95
N GLN A 5 -12.68 13.07 -5.66
CA GLN A 5 -11.71 13.38 -4.62
C GLN A 5 -10.49 12.47 -4.69
N GLU A 6 -10.68 11.22 -5.11
CA GLU A 6 -9.61 10.23 -5.24
C GLU A 6 -8.67 10.54 -6.43
N LEU A 7 -9.22 11.05 -7.53
CA LEU A 7 -8.46 11.39 -8.74
C LEU A 7 -7.75 12.75 -8.68
N ARG A 8 -7.74 13.45 -7.54
CA ARG A 8 -6.98 14.69 -7.36
C ARG A 8 -5.47 14.41 -7.46
N CYS A 9 -4.72 15.24 -8.18
CA CYS A 9 -3.26 15.10 -8.33
C CYS A 9 -2.51 15.06 -6.97
N ALA A 10 -3.06 15.67 -5.93
CA ALA A 10 -2.50 15.59 -4.58
C ALA A 10 -2.37 14.13 -4.05
N ASN A 11 -3.19 13.20 -4.57
CA ASN A 11 -3.17 11.80 -4.17
C ASN A 11 -2.11 10.95 -4.87
N PHE A 12 -1.38 11.49 -5.86
CA PHE A 12 -0.20 10.82 -6.41
C PHE A 12 0.81 10.52 -5.30
N GLY A 13 1.08 11.49 -4.43
CA GLY A 13 2.08 11.35 -3.37
C GLY A 13 1.77 10.24 -2.35
N LEU A 14 2.82 9.69 -1.73
CA LEU A 14 2.74 8.71 -0.64
C LEU A 14 2.53 9.40 0.72
N ASN A 15 1.56 10.32 0.80
CA ASN A 15 1.23 11.04 2.03
C ASN A 15 -0.01 10.43 2.66
N TYR A 16 0.10 9.98 3.90
CA TYR A 16 -1.01 9.44 4.68
C TYR A 16 -0.93 9.99 6.11
N PHE A 17 -2.08 10.15 6.77
CA PHE A 17 -2.17 10.78 8.10
C PHE A 17 -1.94 9.79 9.25
N ARG A 18 -2.32 8.52 9.05
CA ARG A 18 -2.31 7.49 10.10
C ARG A 18 -1.17 6.50 9.88
N GLU A 19 -0.21 6.47 10.80
CA GLU A 19 0.93 5.54 10.71
C GLU A 19 0.57 4.11 11.11
N ASP A 20 -0.52 3.92 11.84
CA ASP A 20 -0.89 2.63 12.42
C ASP A 20 -1.41 1.59 11.45
N VAL A 21 -1.94 2.02 10.31
CA VAL A 21 -2.38 1.12 9.23
C VAL A 21 -1.23 0.29 8.65
N PHE A 22 0.02 0.69 8.88
CA PHE A 22 1.23 0.01 8.40
C PHE A 22 1.73 -1.09 9.35
N TYR A 23 1.36 -1.05 10.63
CA TYR A 23 1.88 -1.98 11.64
C TYR A 23 0.83 -2.64 12.52
N LEU A 24 -0.45 -2.30 12.34
CA LEU A 24 -1.56 -2.99 12.98
C LEU A 24 -2.38 -3.82 11.99
N PRO A 25 -3.01 -4.90 12.46
CA PRO A 25 -3.95 -5.66 11.65
C PRO A 25 -5.16 -4.80 11.28
N GLN A 26 -5.71 -5.03 10.08
CA GLN A 26 -6.98 -4.41 9.69
C GLN A 26 -8.13 -4.93 10.56
N TRP A 27 -8.06 -6.20 10.95
CA TRP A 27 -9.06 -6.90 11.74
C TRP A 27 -8.71 -6.85 13.22
N ASN A 28 -9.65 -7.25 14.08
CA ASN A 28 -9.45 -7.28 15.53
C ASN A 28 -8.55 -8.45 15.98
N TRP A 29 -7.36 -8.56 15.39
CA TRP A 29 -6.36 -9.55 15.78
C TRP A 29 -5.52 -9.01 16.93
N PRO A 30 -5.13 -9.86 17.91
CA PRO A 30 -4.18 -9.46 18.93
C PRO A 30 -2.88 -8.96 18.27
N PRO A 31 -2.30 -7.82 18.72
CA PRO A 31 -1.12 -7.24 18.08
C PRO A 31 0.08 -8.21 17.96
N MET A 32 0.27 -9.08 18.97
CA MET A 32 1.31 -10.11 18.96
C MET A 32 1.11 -11.15 17.85
N VAL A 33 -0.12 -11.56 17.60
CA VAL A 33 -0.45 -12.52 16.52
C VAL A 33 -0.11 -11.90 15.16
N PHE A 34 -0.41 -10.62 14.97
CA PHE A 34 -0.08 -9.90 13.74
C PHE A 34 1.45 -9.76 13.53
N ILE A 35 2.22 -9.46 14.59
CA ILE A 35 3.68 -9.43 14.50
C ILE A 35 4.24 -10.80 14.12
N ILE A 36 3.76 -11.88 14.76
CA ILE A 36 4.19 -13.26 14.43
C ILE A 36 3.92 -13.55 12.96
N TYR A 37 2.71 -13.24 12.48
CA TYR A 37 2.35 -13.36 11.06
C TYR A 37 3.34 -12.63 10.15
N ARG A 38 3.64 -11.35 10.43
CA ARG A 38 4.57 -10.54 9.63
C ARG A 38 5.98 -11.14 9.59
N VAL A 39 6.49 -11.59 10.74
CA VAL A 39 7.82 -12.20 10.83
C VAL A 39 7.88 -13.53 10.06
N VAL A 40 6.86 -14.39 10.21
CA VAL A 40 6.79 -15.67 9.48
C VAL A 40 6.77 -15.44 7.98
N MET A 41 5.94 -14.50 7.50
CA MET A 41 5.86 -14.17 6.06
C MET A 41 7.20 -13.61 5.53
N ALA A 42 7.85 -12.74 6.28
CA ALA A 42 9.16 -12.18 5.92
C ALA A 42 10.24 -13.27 5.83
N LEU A 43 10.32 -14.15 6.83
CA LEU A 43 11.27 -15.25 6.85
C LEU A 43 11.03 -16.23 5.69
N TYR A 44 9.77 -16.58 5.42
CA TYR A 44 9.42 -17.44 4.31
C TYR A 44 9.88 -16.87 2.96
N CYS A 45 9.56 -15.60 2.69
CA CYS A 45 9.96 -14.95 1.44
C CYS A 45 11.49 -14.83 1.33
N MET A 46 12.17 -14.52 2.44
CA MET A 46 13.62 -14.42 2.48
C MET A 46 14.31 -15.76 2.21
N VAL A 47 13.87 -16.84 2.87
CA VAL A 47 14.41 -18.19 2.64
C VAL A 47 14.20 -18.61 1.19
N TRP A 48 13.01 -18.38 0.64
CA TRP A 48 12.71 -18.81 -0.73
C TRP A 48 13.51 -18.02 -1.77
N VAL A 49 13.63 -16.69 -1.64
CA VAL A 49 14.39 -15.90 -2.62
C VAL A 49 15.88 -16.28 -2.61
N ILE A 50 16.45 -16.56 -1.44
CA ILE A 50 17.84 -17.02 -1.29
C ILE A 50 18.00 -18.41 -1.89
N TYR A 51 17.08 -19.34 -1.56
CA TYR A 51 17.10 -20.70 -2.09
C TYR A 51 17.02 -20.71 -3.62
N ALA A 52 16.05 -19.98 -4.20
CA ALA A 52 15.86 -19.88 -5.64
C ALA A 52 17.10 -19.31 -6.33
N ALA A 53 17.73 -18.27 -5.76
CA ALA A 53 18.98 -17.72 -6.27
C ALA A 53 20.14 -18.73 -6.17
N SER A 54 20.22 -19.55 -5.11
CA SER A 54 21.34 -20.49 -4.88
C SER A 54 21.30 -21.73 -5.76
N ILE A 55 20.12 -22.22 -6.13
CA ILE A 55 19.98 -23.44 -6.95
C ILE A 55 20.00 -23.15 -8.45
N SER A 56 19.81 -21.88 -8.82
CA SER A 56 19.72 -21.50 -10.22
C SER A 56 21.08 -21.65 -10.89
N PRO A 57 21.19 -22.35 -12.04
CA PRO A 57 22.47 -22.57 -12.71
C PRO A 57 23.12 -21.24 -13.10
N THR A 58 24.12 -20.80 -12.33
CA THR A 58 24.86 -19.55 -12.58
C THR A 58 25.62 -19.56 -13.90
N ALA A 59 25.83 -20.75 -14.48
CA ALA A 59 26.52 -20.96 -15.75
C ALA A 59 25.60 -20.83 -16.99
N ASN A 60 24.27 -20.83 -16.83
CA ASN A 60 23.38 -20.68 -17.99
C ASN A 60 23.19 -19.19 -18.33
N LEU A 61 24.15 -18.64 -19.08
CA LEU A 61 24.17 -17.25 -19.51
C LEU A 61 22.97 -16.88 -20.41
N LYS A 62 22.28 -17.88 -20.99
CA LYS A 62 21.11 -17.62 -21.83
C LYS A 62 19.85 -17.38 -21.00
N GLU A 63 19.71 -17.94 -19.81
CA GLU A 63 18.49 -17.77 -19.02
C GLU A 63 18.83 -17.49 -17.55
N PRO A 64 19.54 -16.39 -17.26
CA PRO A 64 19.94 -16.07 -15.90
C PRO A 64 18.70 -15.83 -15.03
N TRP A 65 18.69 -16.44 -13.84
CA TRP A 65 17.60 -16.32 -12.86
C TRP A 65 17.18 -14.87 -12.62
N TRP A 66 18.15 -13.96 -12.45
CA TRP A 66 17.87 -12.57 -12.15
C TRP A 66 17.19 -11.79 -13.29
N ALA A 67 17.14 -12.32 -14.52
CA ALA A 67 16.49 -11.62 -15.64
C ALA A 67 14.97 -11.79 -15.66
N TRP A 68 14.43 -12.84 -15.05
CA TRP A 68 12.99 -13.13 -15.09
C TRP A 68 12.18 -12.12 -14.24
N LEU A 69 11.12 -11.56 -14.81
CA LEU A 69 10.19 -10.63 -14.13
C LEU A 69 9.60 -11.25 -12.86
N THR A 70 9.37 -12.56 -12.87
CA THR A 70 8.89 -13.31 -11.69
C THR A 70 9.82 -13.15 -10.50
N ASN A 71 11.13 -13.18 -10.73
CA ASN A 71 12.13 -13.04 -9.67
C ASN A 71 12.24 -11.59 -9.21
N TRP A 72 12.17 -10.62 -10.12
CA TRP A 72 12.06 -9.21 -9.73
C TRP A 72 10.83 -8.95 -8.86
N SER A 73 9.66 -9.47 -9.26
CA SER A 73 8.42 -9.37 -8.48
C SER A 73 8.55 -10.02 -7.10
N TYR A 74 9.19 -11.20 -7.01
CA TYR A 74 9.43 -11.89 -5.74
C TYR A 74 10.39 -11.10 -4.85
N ILE A 75 11.45 -10.48 -5.41
CA ILE A 75 12.39 -9.63 -4.67
C ILE A 75 11.66 -8.42 -4.08
N VAL A 76 10.84 -7.71 -4.86
CA VAL A 76 10.05 -6.57 -4.38
C VAL A 76 9.09 -7.00 -3.26
N LEU A 77 8.42 -8.15 -3.42
CA LEU A 77 7.57 -8.74 -2.39
C LEU A 77 8.37 -9.07 -1.12
N THR A 78 9.55 -9.67 -1.23
CA THR A 78 10.41 -9.97 -0.07
C THR A 78 10.86 -8.69 0.64
N CYS A 79 11.30 -7.67 -0.11
CA CYS A 79 11.68 -6.37 0.45
C CYS A 79 10.53 -5.74 1.22
N HIS A 80 9.32 -5.78 0.65
CA HIS A 80 8.11 -5.34 1.33
C HIS A 80 7.86 -6.14 2.62
N MET A 81 7.83 -7.47 2.56
CA MET A 81 7.53 -8.31 3.72
C MET A 81 8.52 -8.11 4.87
N VAL A 82 9.82 -8.00 4.56
CA VAL A 82 10.87 -7.70 5.55
C VAL A 82 10.68 -6.32 6.17
N LEU A 83 10.41 -5.31 5.35
CA LEU A 83 10.22 -3.94 5.83
C LEU A 83 8.95 -3.82 6.68
N ALA A 84 7.83 -4.41 6.24
CA ALA A 84 6.58 -4.47 6.98
C ALA A 84 6.75 -5.18 8.35
N ALA A 85 7.55 -6.26 8.40
CA ALA A 85 7.88 -6.94 9.65
C ALA A 85 8.73 -6.06 10.58
N ALA A 86 9.74 -5.36 10.05
CA ALA A 86 10.57 -4.44 10.81
C ALA A 86 9.75 -3.26 11.39
N ILE A 87 8.85 -2.67 10.59
CA ILE A 87 7.94 -1.61 11.04
C ILE A 87 7.03 -2.15 12.16
N SER A 88 6.46 -3.34 11.98
CA SER A 88 5.58 -3.96 12.98
C SER A 88 6.28 -4.27 14.30
N LEU A 89 7.49 -4.84 14.24
CA LEU A 89 8.31 -5.13 15.44
C LEU A 89 8.68 -3.86 16.21
N TRP A 90 8.92 -2.74 15.51
CA TRP A 90 9.36 -1.51 16.13
C TRP A 90 8.22 -0.68 16.74
N HIS A 91 7.11 -0.52 16.00
CA HIS A 91 6.05 0.43 16.36
C HIS A 91 4.97 -0.18 17.25
N THR A 92 4.63 -1.45 17.04
CA THR A 92 3.52 -2.08 17.76
C THR A 92 3.76 -2.15 19.28
N PRO A 93 4.92 -2.60 19.79
CA PRO A 93 5.17 -2.63 21.24
C PRO A 93 5.18 -1.22 21.86
N LYS A 94 5.73 -0.23 21.16
CA LYS A 94 5.78 1.17 21.62
C LYS A 94 4.39 1.78 21.73
N ARG A 95 3.50 1.46 20.78
CA ARG A 95 2.11 1.87 20.82
C ARG A 95 1.38 1.23 22.01
N CYS A 96 1.51 -0.08 22.20
CA CYS A 96 0.87 -0.78 23.32
C CYS A 96 1.33 -0.23 24.68
N SER A 97 2.63 0.02 24.83
CA SER A 97 3.17 0.63 26.06
C SER A 97 2.63 2.04 26.31
N ARG A 98 2.54 2.88 25.27
CA ARG A 98 1.97 4.24 25.39
C ARG A 98 0.48 4.21 25.77
N ASN A 99 -0.29 3.28 25.22
CA ASN A 99 -1.71 3.16 25.53
C ASN A 99 -1.94 2.70 26.98
N ASN A 100 -1.15 1.75 27.48
CA ASN A 100 -1.21 1.33 28.88
C ASN A 100 -0.91 2.49 29.85
N ILE A 101 0.14 3.28 29.58
CA ILE A 101 0.48 4.47 30.39
C ILE A 101 -0.67 5.51 30.36
N GLY A 102 -1.30 5.71 29.21
CA GLY A 102 -2.44 6.63 29.07
C GLY A 102 -3.67 6.19 29.88
N ILE A 103 -3.94 4.89 29.95
CA ILE A 103 -5.03 4.31 30.75
C ILE A 103 -4.73 4.47 32.25
N GLU A 104 -3.49 4.22 32.67
CA GLU A 104 -3.07 4.38 34.07
C GLU A 104 -3.06 5.85 34.52
N ALA A 105 -2.74 6.79 33.63
CA ALA A 105 -2.69 8.22 33.92
C ALA A 105 -4.06 8.93 33.82
N GLY A 106 -5.05 8.33 33.15
CA GLY A 106 -6.32 8.96 32.80
C GLY A 106 -7.53 8.12 33.21
N GLY A 107 -7.94 8.22 34.48
CA GLY A 107 -9.24 7.74 34.94
C GLY A 107 -10.40 8.56 34.36
N GLY A 108 -10.82 8.25 33.13
CA GLY A 108 -12.10 8.64 32.53
C GLY A 108 -12.08 9.83 31.55
N ASN A 109 -12.41 9.57 30.28
CA ASN A 109 -13.67 10.03 29.67
C ASN A 109 -13.88 9.32 28.32
N SER A 110 -14.91 8.48 28.24
CA SER A 110 -15.18 7.53 27.15
C SER A 110 -15.65 8.18 25.82
N LYS A 111 -15.55 9.50 25.68
CA LYS A 111 -16.13 10.27 24.56
C LYS A 111 -15.12 10.67 23.48
N ASP A 112 -13.85 10.81 23.82
CA ASP A 112 -12.81 11.18 22.84
C ASP A 112 -12.39 9.98 21.96
N THR A 113 -12.47 8.76 22.49
CA THR A 113 -12.16 7.52 21.76
C THR A 113 -13.15 7.26 20.62
N ALA A 114 -14.44 7.58 20.80
CA ALA A 114 -15.47 7.38 19.78
C ALA A 114 -15.34 8.37 18.60
N GLN A 115 -14.89 9.60 18.86
CA GLN A 115 -14.55 10.58 17.82
C GLN A 115 -13.29 10.14 17.05
N GLN A 116 -12.31 9.54 17.75
CA GLN A 116 -11.08 9.01 17.18
C GLN A 116 -11.33 7.74 16.32
N ASP A 117 -12.29 6.88 16.69
CA ASP A 117 -12.74 5.72 15.91
C ASP A 117 -13.47 6.12 14.62
N HIS A 118 -14.24 7.21 14.64
CA HIS A 118 -14.89 7.73 13.43
C HIS A 118 -13.89 8.27 12.40
N THR A 119 -12.70 8.71 12.84
CA THR A 119 -11.61 9.21 11.98
C THR A 119 -10.62 8.14 11.50
N TYR A 120 -10.70 6.91 12.03
CA TYR A 120 -9.84 5.79 11.60
C TYR A 120 -9.94 5.52 10.09
N TYR A 121 -11.10 5.82 9.49
CA TYR A 121 -11.49 5.38 8.14
C TYR A 121 -11.47 6.48 7.07
N THR A 122 -11.07 7.70 7.40
CA THR A 122 -11.13 8.85 6.49
C THR A 122 -9.82 9.60 6.55
N ASN A 123 -9.09 9.67 5.43
CA ASN A 123 -7.92 10.54 5.31
C ASN A 123 -8.37 12.01 5.39
N PRO A 124 -8.12 12.74 6.50
CA PRO A 124 -8.66 14.09 6.68
C PRO A 124 -8.01 15.11 5.73
N ALA A 125 -6.87 14.76 5.13
CA ALA A 125 -6.12 15.59 4.18
C ALA A 125 -6.89 15.93 2.90
N VAL A 126 -8.09 15.38 2.69
CA VAL A 126 -8.93 15.68 1.51
C VAL A 126 -10.16 16.51 1.87
N SER A 127 -10.45 16.71 3.16
CA SER A 127 -11.63 17.43 3.64
C SER A 127 -11.42 18.93 3.82
N THR A 128 -10.19 19.45 3.78
CA THR A 128 -9.90 20.84 4.20
C THR A 128 -10.14 21.93 3.16
N ASP A 129 -10.60 21.61 1.95
CA ASP A 129 -10.89 22.65 0.93
C ASP A 129 -12.39 22.85 0.65
N ALA A 130 -13.29 22.17 1.37
CA ALA A 130 -14.72 22.15 1.05
C ALA A 130 -15.59 23.04 1.95
N ALA A 131 -15.00 23.93 2.74
CA ALA A 131 -15.73 24.95 3.50
C ALA A 131 -15.30 26.35 3.04
N ILE A 132 -15.67 26.72 1.81
CA ILE A 132 -15.79 28.13 1.43
C ILE A 132 -17.27 28.45 1.62
N ASP A 133 -17.57 28.93 2.82
CA ASP A 133 -18.89 29.44 3.18
C ASP A 133 -19.19 30.69 2.34
N THR A 134 -20.36 30.68 1.72
CA THR A 134 -20.86 31.79 0.91
C THR A 134 -21.73 32.65 1.81
N THR A 135 -21.16 33.73 2.37
CA THR A 135 -21.96 34.86 2.88
C THR A 135 -21.19 36.18 2.72
N THR A 136 -21.47 36.87 1.62
CA THR A 136 -21.24 38.32 1.45
C THR A 136 -22.61 38.98 1.33
N ASP A 137 -23.00 39.77 2.34
CA ASP A 137 -22.95 41.25 2.26
C ASP A 137 -23.91 41.97 3.22
N THR A 138 -23.29 42.86 4.01
CA THR A 138 -23.64 44.29 4.22
C THR A 138 -24.96 44.67 4.87
N THR A 139 -24.90 45.25 6.09
CA THR A 139 -25.20 46.69 6.28
C THR A 139 -24.68 47.25 7.61
N THR A 140 -24.12 48.45 7.50
CA THR A 140 -23.64 49.41 8.50
C THR A 140 -24.78 50.02 9.33
N SER A 141 -24.57 50.19 10.64
CA SER A 141 -25.05 51.37 11.38
C SER A 141 -24.31 51.54 12.71
N ALA A 142 -23.76 52.73 12.90
CA ALA A 142 -23.05 53.19 14.08
C ALA A 142 -24.00 53.47 15.26
N SER A 143 -23.53 53.25 16.49
CA SER A 143 -23.91 54.07 17.64
C SER A 143 -22.78 54.12 18.69
N LEU A 144 -22.57 55.33 19.21
CA LEU A 144 -21.63 55.69 20.26
C LEU A 144 -22.24 55.41 21.65
N GLY A 145 -21.42 54.96 22.60
CA GLY A 145 -21.78 54.88 24.02
C GLY A 145 -20.56 54.69 24.92
N HIS A 146 -20.34 55.66 25.80
CA HIS A 146 -19.30 55.73 26.84
C HIS A 146 -19.37 54.60 27.90
N GLY A 147 -18.23 54.28 28.52
CA GLY A 147 -18.18 53.64 29.84
C GLY A 147 -16.85 52.95 30.16
N ALA A 148 -16.04 53.56 31.03
CA ALA A 148 -14.81 52.98 31.57
C ALA A 148 -15.09 52.08 32.79
N SER A 149 -14.41 50.93 32.90
CA SER A 149 -13.89 50.40 34.17
C SER A 149 -13.06 49.13 33.99
N SER A 150 -11.95 49.08 34.73
CA SER A 150 -11.01 47.98 34.97
C SER A 150 -11.59 46.57 35.13
N GLY A 151 -10.80 45.56 34.72
CA GLY A 151 -10.98 44.19 35.19
C GLY A 151 -10.19 43.14 34.40
N THR A 152 -8.99 42.82 34.90
CA THR A 152 -8.38 41.47 35.00
C THR A 152 -8.39 40.47 33.82
N ASN A 153 -7.17 39.99 33.51
CA ASN A 153 -6.79 38.66 33.03
C ASN A 153 -7.43 38.14 31.74
N LEU A 154 -6.66 38.17 30.65
CA LEU A 154 -6.85 37.28 29.51
C LEU A 154 -5.51 36.64 29.14
N VAL A 155 -5.37 35.39 29.57
CA VAL A 155 -4.75 34.32 28.78
C VAL A 155 -5.46 34.32 27.44
N ASP A 156 -4.73 34.40 26.33
CA ASP A 156 -5.09 33.80 25.04
C ASP A 156 -3.95 34.05 24.03
N THR A 157 -3.27 33.00 23.58
CA THR A 157 -3.65 32.18 22.41
C THR A 157 -2.97 32.70 21.15
N GLU A 158 -1.71 32.29 20.94
CA GLU A 158 -1.09 32.39 19.62
C GLU A 158 -0.06 31.28 19.33
N ASN A 159 -0.24 30.08 19.90
CA ASN A 159 0.50 28.88 19.47
C ASN A 159 -0.39 27.87 18.71
N GLY A 160 -1.58 28.30 18.26
CA GLY A 160 -2.53 27.47 17.51
C GLY A 160 -2.27 27.35 16.01
N ALA A 161 -1.14 27.84 15.49
CA ALA A 161 -0.89 27.91 14.04
C ALA A 161 0.28 27.03 13.59
N LYS A 162 0.03 25.72 13.55
CA LYS A 162 0.49 24.73 12.55
C LYS A 162 0.44 23.33 13.19
N GLU A 163 -0.75 22.74 13.25
CA GLU A 163 -0.82 21.28 13.10
C GLU A 163 -0.33 20.95 11.69
N THR A 164 0.99 20.83 11.52
CA THR A 164 1.58 20.16 10.37
C THR A 164 0.97 18.77 10.35
N SER A 165 0.03 18.54 9.43
CA SER A 165 -0.57 17.24 9.15
C SER A 165 0.54 16.19 9.13
N ALA A 166 0.65 15.40 10.20
CA ALA A 166 1.81 14.55 10.43
C ALA A 166 1.89 13.51 9.31
N SER A 167 2.82 13.73 8.37
CA SER A 167 3.06 12.80 7.27
C SER A 167 3.73 11.54 7.83
N ILE A 168 3.28 10.36 7.39
CA ILE A 168 3.95 9.10 7.71
C ILE A 168 5.46 9.16 7.39
N ARG A 169 6.24 8.41 8.16
CA ARG A 169 7.71 8.38 8.04
C ARG A 169 8.16 7.79 6.71
N TRP A 170 9.34 8.17 6.22
CA TRP A 170 9.81 7.82 4.87
C TRP A 170 9.83 6.31 4.59
N TYR A 171 10.19 5.48 5.56
CA TYR A 171 10.24 4.03 5.38
C TYR A 171 8.85 3.38 5.30
N MET A 172 7.81 4.00 5.89
CA MET A 172 6.42 3.58 5.70
C MET A 172 5.93 3.96 4.29
N LYS A 173 6.38 5.09 3.75
CA LYS A 173 6.14 5.46 2.35
C LYS A 173 6.80 4.46 1.40
N LEU A 174 8.05 4.09 1.69
CA LEU A 174 8.76 3.07 0.93
C LEU A 174 8.05 1.73 0.98
N ASP A 175 7.63 1.28 2.17
CA ASP A 175 6.87 0.04 2.33
C ASP A 175 5.56 0.07 1.54
N TRP A 176 4.85 1.19 1.58
CA TRP A 176 3.62 1.38 0.81
C TRP A 176 3.84 1.30 -0.70
N LEU A 177 4.92 1.91 -1.19
CA LEU A 177 5.33 1.84 -2.59
C LEU A 177 5.64 0.40 -2.99
N LEU A 178 6.46 -0.29 -2.19
CA LEU A 178 6.84 -1.69 -2.44
C LEU A 178 5.62 -2.59 -2.44
N TRP A 179 4.71 -2.43 -1.48
CA TRP A 179 3.44 -3.18 -1.42
C TRP A 179 2.58 -2.94 -2.66
N THR A 180 2.44 -1.68 -3.09
CA THR A 180 1.65 -1.31 -4.27
C THR A 180 2.22 -1.98 -5.54
N VAL A 181 3.54 -1.95 -5.72
CA VAL A 181 4.19 -2.61 -6.84
C VAL A 181 4.05 -4.13 -6.74
N ALA A 182 4.37 -4.72 -5.58
CA ALA A 182 4.33 -6.16 -5.35
C ALA A 182 2.94 -6.76 -5.59
N SER A 183 1.89 -6.10 -5.09
CA SER A 183 0.51 -6.58 -5.22
C SER A 183 0.04 -6.67 -6.66
N VAL A 184 0.25 -5.64 -7.46
CA VAL A 184 -0.17 -5.68 -8.87
C VAL A 184 0.76 -6.57 -9.70
N CYS A 185 2.09 -6.49 -9.49
CA CYS A 185 3.05 -7.29 -10.25
C CYS A 185 2.90 -8.79 -10.03
N ALA A 186 2.63 -9.25 -8.79
CA ALA A 186 2.45 -10.67 -8.49
C ALA A 186 1.29 -11.28 -9.30
N ILE A 187 0.16 -10.57 -9.38
CA ILE A 187 -1.00 -11.03 -10.17
C ILE A 187 -0.69 -11.02 -11.67
N ILE A 188 -0.03 -9.97 -12.19
CA ILE A 188 0.36 -9.90 -13.61
C ILE A 188 1.27 -11.08 -13.97
N VAL A 189 2.28 -11.36 -13.15
CA VAL A 189 3.20 -12.49 -13.38
C VAL A 189 2.43 -13.81 -13.39
N SER A 190 1.55 -14.04 -12.41
CA SER A 190 0.73 -15.27 -12.40
C SER A 190 -0.20 -15.35 -13.61
N LEU A 191 -0.77 -14.25 -14.09
CA LEU A 191 -1.62 -14.25 -15.31
C LEU A 191 -0.81 -14.56 -16.57
N VAL A 192 0.35 -13.94 -16.75
CA VAL A 192 1.24 -14.20 -17.91
C VAL A 192 1.61 -15.68 -17.95
N ILE A 193 1.95 -16.25 -16.81
CA ILE A 193 2.35 -17.66 -16.70
C ILE A 193 1.13 -18.58 -16.87
N MET A 194 -0.02 -18.22 -16.29
CA MET A 194 -1.22 -19.05 -16.41
C MET A 194 -1.77 -19.13 -17.83
N VAL A 195 -1.81 -18.00 -18.53
CA VAL A 195 -2.36 -17.92 -19.89
C VAL A 195 -1.40 -18.51 -20.91
N PHE A 196 -0.08 -18.40 -20.71
CA PHE A 196 0.90 -18.71 -21.74
C PHE A 196 1.88 -19.83 -21.40
N ALA A 197 2.26 -20.01 -20.13
CA ALA A 197 3.19 -21.09 -19.76
C ALA A 197 2.48 -22.44 -19.61
N TYR A 198 1.34 -22.51 -18.90
CA TYR A 198 0.67 -23.80 -18.68
C TYR A 198 0.21 -24.52 -19.97
N PRO A 199 -0.30 -23.83 -21.01
CA PRO A 199 -0.65 -24.50 -22.27
C PRO A 199 0.56 -24.95 -23.10
N VAL A 200 1.74 -24.35 -22.88
CA VAL A 200 2.98 -24.62 -23.63
C VAL A 200 3.84 -25.67 -22.92
N LEU A 201 3.82 -25.72 -21.59
CA LEU A 201 4.48 -26.73 -20.78
C LEU A 201 3.69 -28.05 -20.88
N LYS A 202 4.07 -28.91 -21.84
CA LYS A 202 3.54 -30.28 -22.02
C LYS A 202 4.00 -31.24 -20.90
N GLY A 203 3.89 -30.86 -19.63
CA GLY A 203 4.37 -31.65 -18.49
C GLY A 203 3.69 -31.29 -17.17
N ILE A 204 3.78 -32.21 -16.19
CA ILE A 204 3.28 -31.97 -14.84
C ILE A 204 4.17 -30.86 -14.21
N PRO A 205 3.60 -29.75 -13.72
CA PRO A 205 4.37 -28.68 -13.09
C PRO A 205 5.19 -29.25 -11.94
N THR A 206 6.48 -28.93 -11.88
CA THR A 206 7.27 -29.34 -10.71
C THR A 206 6.80 -28.54 -9.48
N PRO A 207 7.01 -29.05 -8.26
CA PRO A 207 6.74 -28.27 -7.05
C PRO A 207 7.45 -26.91 -7.04
N VAL A 208 8.61 -26.80 -7.69
CA VAL A 208 9.35 -25.54 -7.85
C VAL A 208 8.60 -24.59 -8.79
N ASP A 209 8.09 -25.07 -9.93
CA ASP A 209 7.31 -24.24 -10.87
C ASP A 209 6.00 -23.75 -10.22
N PHE A 210 5.30 -24.63 -9.50
CA PHE A 210 4.10 -24.25 -8.75
C PHE A 210 4.41 -23.17 -7.71
N GLN A 211 5.47 -23.37 -6.94
CA GLN A 211 5.89 -22.45 -5.88
C GLN A 211 6.34 -21.09 -6.44
N VAL A 212 7.13 -21.06 -7.52
CA VAL A 212 7.62 -19.81 -8.11
C VAL A 212 6.48 -18.99 -8.75
N HIS A 213 5.39 -19.63 -9.17
CA HIS A 213 4.32 -18.96 -9.92
C HIS A 213 3.04 -18.70 -9.11
N VAL A 214 2.71 -19.56 -8.16
CA VAL A 214 1.47 -19.48 -7.36
C VAL A 214 1.72 -18.85 -5.99
N ALA A 215 2.87 -19.12 -5.36
CA ALA A 215 3.13 -18.61 -4.01
C ALA A 215 3.12 -17.07 -3.98
N ASN A 216 3.72 -16.40 -4.97
CA ASN A 216 3.71 -14.94 -5.09
C ASN A 216 2.31 -14.34 -4.96
N THR A 217 1.36 -14.88 -5.73
CA THR A 217 -0.03 -14.41 -5.71
C THR A 217 -0.73 -14.74 -4.41
N ILE A 218 -0.54 -15.95 -3.87
CA ILE A 218 -1.15 -16.32 -2.58
C ILE A 218 -0.66 -15.42 -1.45
N LEU A 219 0.65 -15.19 -1.36
CA LEU A 219 1.26 -14.37 -0.30
C LEU A 219 0.70 -12.95 -0.33
N VAL A 220 0.58 -12.34 -1.52
CA VAL A 220 0.08 -10.97 -1.62
C VAL A 220 -1.44 -10.86 -1.41
N LEU A 221 -2.20 -11.89 -1.78
CA LEU A 221 -3.64 -11.95 -1.49
C LEU A 221 -3.89 -12.06 0.02
N ILE A 222 -3.15 -12.94 0.71
CA ILE A 222 -3.21 -13.05 2.17
C ILE A 222 -2.86 -11.71 2.82
N ASP A 223 -1.74 -11.09 2.40
CA ASP A 223 -1.32 -9.80 2.94
C ASP A 223 -2.35 -8.69 2.68
N THR A 224 -2.92 -8.65 1.47
CA THR A 224 -3.99 -7.71 1.13
C THR A 224 -5.22 -7.87 2.02
N VAL A 225 -5.57 -9.08 2.41
CA VAL A 225 -6.71 -9.33 3.30
C VAL A 225 -6.37 -8.92 4.73
N VAL A 226 -5.21 -9.30 5.25
CA VAL A 226 -4.84 -9.15 6.67
C VAL A 226 -4.37 -7.73 7.01
N ALA A 227 -3.52 -7.14 6.18
CA ALA A 227 -2.89 -5.85 6.42
C ALA A 227 -3.79 -4.66 6.06
N GLY A 228 -3.59 -3.52 6.71
CA GLY A 228 -4.44 -2.33 6.55
C GLY A 228 -4.01 -1.35 5.46
N TYR A 229 -3.19 -1.76 4.49
CA TYR A 229 -2.60 -0.83 3.52
C TYR A 229 -3.67 -0.02 2.76
N PRO A 230 -3.55 1.32 2.75
CA PRO A 230 -4.44 2.15 1.96
C PRO A 230 -4.19 1.94 0.47
N VAL A 231 -5.26 1.81 -0.33
CA VAL A 231 -5.16 1.72 -1.79
C VAL A 231 -5.64 3.02 -2.42
N ARG A 232 -4.85 3.56 -3.35
CA ARG A 232 -5.23 4.74 -4.15
C ARG A 232 -5.25 4.43 -5.62
N ILE A 233 -6.23 4.95 -6.36
CA ILE A 233 -6.37 4.67 -7.79
C ILE A 233 -5.15 5.22 -8.57
N LEU A 234 -4.70 6.42 -8.22
CA LEU A 234 -3.58 7.08 -8.91
C LEU A 234 -2.22 6.39 -8.69
N HIS A 235 -2.10 5.53 -7.68
CA HIS A 235 -0.86 4.79 -7.41
C HIS A 235 -0.53 3.74 -8.47
N VAL A 236 -1.43 3.53 -9.44
CA VAL A 236 -1.14 2.76 -10.66
C VAL A 236 0.12 3.26 -11.37
N VAL A 237 0.46 4.56 -11.26
CA VAL A 237 1.68 5.12 -11.89
C VAL A 237 2.97 4.50 -11.36
N TYR A 238 3.00 4.04 -10.10
CA TYR A 238 4.16 3.36 -9.54
C TYR A 238 4.37 1.99 -10.17
N VAL A 239 3.27 1.28 -10.45
CA VAL A 239 3.29 0.01 -11.16
C VAL A 239 3.74 0.21 -12.61
N HIS A 240 3.26 1.27 -13.28
CA HIS A 240 3.70 1.62 -14.63
C HIS A 240 5.20 1.92 -14.67
N ALA A 241 5.69 2.73 -13.73
CA ALA A 241 7.11 3.09 -13.67
C ALA A 241 7.98 1.84 -13.50
N TYR A 242 7.60 0.93 -12.60
CA TYR A 242 8.29 -0.35 -12.43
C TYR A 242 8.26 -1.21 -13.71
N GLY A 243 7.10 -1.28 -14.37
CA GLY A 243 6.96 -1.95 -15.67
C GLY A 243 7.87 -1.35 -16.75
N CYS A 244 7.94 -0.02 -16.85
CA CYS A 244 8.83 0.66 -17.80
C CYS A 244 10.31 0.32 -17.55
N VAL A 245 10.74 0.26 -16.29
CA VAL A 245 12.10 -0.17 -15.94
C VAL A 245 12.37 -1.58 -16.46
N TYR A 246 11.42 -2.51 -16.29
CA TYR A 246 11.58 -3.87 -16.79
C TYR A 246 11.55 -3.96 -18.33
N VAL A 247 10.73 -3.13 -18.99
CA VAL A 247 10.71 -3.02 -20.46
C VAL A 247 12.05 -2.53 -21.00
N VAL A 248 12.63 -1.49 -20.40
CA VAL A 248 13.98 -1.01 -20.77
C VAL A 248 15.01 -2.11 -20.58
N PHE A 249 14.96 -2.81 -19.43
CA PHE A 249 15.83 -3.95 -19.18
C PHE A 249 15.67 -5.04 -20.25
N SER A 250 14.44 -5.39 -20.64
CA SER A 250 14.20 -6.46 -21.61
C SER A 250 14.67 -6.11 -23.02
N VAL A 251 14.57 -4.84 -23.43
CA VAL A 251 15.15 -4.35 -24.70
C VAL A 251 16.67 -4.49 -24.67
N ILE A 252 17.31 -4.05 -23.59
CA ILE A 252 18.77 -4.15 -23.43
C ILE A 252 19.20 -5.62 -23.46
N TYR A 253 18.47 -6.49 -22.77
CA TYR A 253 18.73 -7.92 -22.74
C TYR A 253 18.67 -8.55 -24.14
N TRP A 254 17.61 -8.28 -24.89
CA TRP A 254 17.45 -8.73 -26.27
C TRP A 254 18.49 -8.13 -27.22
N ALA A 255 18.94 -6.89 -27.00
CA ALA A 255 19.95 -6.25 -27.83
C ALA A 255 21.33 -6.92 -27.74
N VAL A 256 21.60 -7.67 -26.67
CA VAL A 256 22.83 -8.45 -26.51
C VAL A 256 22.76 -9.77 -27.29
N ASP A 257 21.61 -10.43 -27.30
CA ASP A 257 21.36 -11.67 -28.03
C ASP A 257 19.92 -11.70 -28.57
N HIS A 258 19.76 -11.38 -29.85
CA HIS A 258 18.46 -11.30 -30.51
C HIS A 258 17.69 -12.64 -30.55
N THR A 259 18.39 -13.76 -30.36
CA THR A 259 17.78 -15.10 -30.31
C THR A 259 17.16 -15.43 -28.96
N ASN A 260 17.50 -14.64 -27.94
CA ASN A 260 17.19 -14.92 -26.56
C ASN A 260 16.07 -14.00 -26.04
N VAL A 261 14.84 -14.43 -26.28
CA VAL A 261 13.63 -13.70 -25.91
C VAL A 261 13.01 -14.30 -24.65
N MET A 262 13.08 -13.55 -23.54
CA MET A 262 12.60 -13.98 -22.22
C MET A 262 11.10 -14.30 -22.17
N TYR A 263 10.29 -13.45 -22.80
CA TYR A 263 8.85 -13.60 -22.87
C TYR A 263 8.40 -13.53 -24.32
N PRO A 264 8.56 -14.60 -25.13
CA PRO A 264 8.24 -14.56 -26.57
C PRO A 264 6.80 -14.14 -26.88
N VAL A 265 5.89 -14.32 -25.92
CA VAL A 265 4.47 -13.97 -26.07
C VAL A 265 4.16 -12.54 -25.62
N LEU A 266 5.04 -11.90 -24.85
CA LEU A 266 4.77 -10.55 -24.31
C LEU A 266 5.78 -9.51 -24.79
N LEU A 267 7.07 -9.87 -24.85
CA LEU A 267 8.21 -8.99 -25.10
C LEU A 267 9.11 -9.58 -26.19
N ASP A 268 8.51 -9.93 -27.34
CA ASP A 268 9.28 -10.32 -28.54
C ASP A 268 9.68 -9.09 -29.36
N TRP A 269 10.90 -8.64 -29.11
CA TRP A 269 11.47 -7.48 -29.81
C TRP A 269 11.87 -7.77 -31.26
N ASN A 270 11.88 -9.04 -31.71
CA ASN A 270 12.01 -9.35 -33.13
C ASN A 270 10.74 -8.98 -33.92
N GLY A 271 9.58 -8.97 -33.25
CA GLY A 271 8.28 -8.53 -33.78
C GLY A 271 7.74 -7.31 -33.03
N PRO A 272 8.36 -6.12 -33.15
CA PRO A 272 8.09 -4.98 -32.28
C PRO A 272 6.62 -4.53 -32.30
N GLY A 273 5.92 -4.66 -33.44
CA GLY A 273 4.50 -4.33 -33.54
C GLY A 273 3.62 -5.13 -32.58
N TYR A 274 3.84 -6.45 -32.48
CA TYR A 274 3.12 -7.32 -31.54
C TYR A 274 3.46 -6.96 -30.09
N THR A 275 4.74 -6.69 -29.80
CA THR A 275 5.20 -6.28 -28.46
C THR A 275 4.62 -4.94 -28.02
N PHE A 276 4.46 -3.96 -28.91
CA PHE A 276 3.77 -2.72 -28.56
C PHE A 276 2.29 -2.94 -28.24
N ILE A 277 1.61 -3.86 -28.95
CA ILE A 277 0.21 -4.19 -28.69
C ILE A 277 0.08 -4.89 -27.34
N SER A 278 0.91 -5.90 -27.04
CA SER A 278 0.89 -6.62 -25.76
C SER A 278 1.17 -5.69 -24.58
N LEU A 279 2.17 -4.80 -24.72
CA LEU A 279 2.47 -3.76 -23.73
C LEU A 279 1.32 -2.78 -23.56
N GLY A 280 0.68 -2.36 -24.65
CA GLY A 280 -0.52 -1.51 -24.62
C GLY A 280 -1.66 -2.15 -23.83
N VAL A 281 -1.92 -3.46 -24.03
CA VAL A 281 -2.92 -4.20 -23.26
C VAL A 281 -2.54 -4.27 -21.78
N VAL A 282 -1.29 -4.59 -21.45
CA VAL A 282 -0.85 -4.71 -20.05
C VAL A 282 -0.91 -3.35 -19.32
N PHE A 283 -0.36 -2.29 -19.93
CA PHE A 283 -0.26 -0.97 -19.30
C PHE A 283 -1.59 -0.23 -19.26
N LEU A 284 -2.38 -0.27 -20.34
CA LEU A 284 -3.60 0.54 -20.43
C LEU A 284 -4.85 -0.18 -19.92
N ILE A 285 -4.82 -1.52 -19.85
CA ILE A 285 -6.00 -2.32 -19.46
C ILE A 285 -5.72 -3.09 -18.17
N VAL A 286 -4.71 -3.98 -18.18
CA VAL A 286 -4.50 -4.93 -17.07
C VAL A 286 -4.07 -4.22 -15.79
N MET A 287 -3.05 -3.35 -15.84
CA MET A 287 -2.55 -2.63 -14.66
C MET A 287 -3.63 -1.72 -14.02
N PRO A 288 -4.37 -0.87 -14.77
CA PRO A 288 -5.44 -0.06 -14.20
C PRO A 288 -6.59 -0.91 -13.65
N LEU A 289 -6.98 -1.99 -14.36
CA LEU A 289 -8.05 -2.88 -13.90
C LEU A 289 -7.67 -3.53 -12.55
N LEU A 290 -6.46 -4.06 -12.42
CA LEU A 290 -5.99 -4.64 -11.16
C LEU A 290 -5.94 -3.60 -10.04
N GLN A 291 -5.46 -2.38 -10.31
CA GLN A 291 -5.48 -1.30 -9.31
C GLN A 291 -6.91 -0.97 -8.86
N LEU A 292 -7.88 -0.96 -9.78
CA LEU A 292 -9.29 -0.75 -9.46
C LEU A 292 -9.87 -1.90 -8.64
N ILE A 293 -9.49 -3.14 -8.92
CA ILE A 293 -9.88 -4.32 -8.13
C ILE A 293 -9.34 -4.19 -6.70
N TYR A 294 -8.05 -3.88 -6.53
CA TYR A 294 -7.46 -3.65 -5.22
C TYR A 294 -8.13 -2.49 -4.47
N TYR A 295 -8.46 -1.41 -5.18
CA TYR A 295 -9.21 -0.30 -4.60
C TYR A 295 -10.61 -0.75 -4.17
N GLY A 296 -11.30 -1.58 -4.96
CA GLY A 296 -12.58 -2.19 -4.61
C GLY A 296 -12.49 -3.04 -3.34
N ILE A 297 -11.47 -3.92 -3.25
CA ILE A 297 -11.20 -4.75 -2.06
C ILE A 297 -10.95 -3.86 -0.84
N PHE A 298 -10.14 -2.81 -0.97
CA PHE A 298 -9.88 -1.86 0.09
C PHE A 298 -11.17 -1.20 0.59
N ARG A 299 -12.04 -0.73 -0.33
CA ARG A 299 -13.33 -0.14 0.03
C ARG A 299 -14.28 -1.14 0.68
N LEU A 300 -14.26 -2.40 0.24
CA LEU A 300 -15.05 -3.47 0.85
C LEU A 300 -14.57 -3.75 2.28
N LYS A 301 -13.25 -3.83 2.51
CA LYS A 301 -12.67 -4.03 3.85
C LYS A 301 -13.08 -2.91 4.81
N LEU A 302 -13.02 -1.65 4.36
CA LEU A 302 -13.47 -0.50 5.14
C LEU A 302 -14.97 -0.57 5.46
N TYR A 303 -15.78 -1.05 4.53
CA TYR A 303 -17.21 -1.20 4.73
C TYR A 303 -17.55 -2.31 5.72
N CYS A 304 -16.89 -3.47 5.62
CA CYS A 304 -17.05 -4.59 6.57
C CYS A 304 -16.71 -4.14 7.99
N LEU A 305 -15.59 -3.43 8.15
CA LEU A 305 -15.12 -3.00 9.46
C LEU A 305 -16.05 -1.96 10.11
N LYS A 306 -16.65 -1.05 9.34
CA LYS A 306 -17.67 -0.12 9.84
C LYS A 306 -18.95 -0.79 10.33
N ARG A 307 -19.20 -2.04 9.92
CA ARG A 307 -20.39 -2.82 10.29
C ARG A 307 -20.12 -3.87 11.35
N SER A 308 -18.86 -4.14 11.67
CA SER A 308 -18.51 -5.00 12.79
C SER A 308 -19.02 -4.36 14.07
N PRO A 309 -19.80 -5.09 14.92
CA PRO A 309 -20.17 -4.59 16.23
C PRO A 309 -18.91 -4.21 16.99
N ALA A 310 -18.86 -3.02 17.58
CA ALA A 310 -17.83 -2.72 18.56
C ALA A 310 -17.89 -3.83 19.62
N PRO A 311 -16.77 -4.46 19.98
CA PRO A 311 -16.78 -5.52 20.99
C PRO A 311 -17.44 -4.96 22.25
N SER A 312 -18.56 -5.56 22.63
CA SER A 312 -19.33 -5.20 23.82
C SER A 312 -18.44 -5.42 25.03
N GLY A 313 -17.86 -4.34 25.57
CA GLY A 313 -17.19 -4.33 26.87
C GLY A 313 -15.66 -4.23 26.85
N GLU A 314 -15.00 -4.16 25.70
CA GLU A 314 -13.54 -3.92 25.65
C GLU A 314 -13.23 -2.75 24.71
N LEU A 315 -12.74 -1.66 25.29
CA LEU A 315 -12.14 -0.55 24.57
C LEU A 315 -11.03 -1.11 23.67
N PRO A 316 -10.98 -0.77 22.37
CA PRO A 316 -9.92 -1.23 21.49
C PRO A 316 -8.55 -0.72 22.00
N LEU A 317 -7.62 -1.66 22.19
CA LEU A 317 -6.25 -1.46 22.66
C LEU A 317 -5.35 -0.68 21.69
#